data_AF-A0A9N9NY18-F1
#
_entry.id   AF-A0A9N9NY18-F1
#
_cell.length_a   1.000
_cell.length_b   1.000
_cell.length_c   1.000
_cell.angle_alpha   90.00
_cell.angle_beta   90.00
_cell.angle_gamma   90.00
#
_symmetry.space_group_name_H-M   'P 1'
#
loop_
_entity.id
_entity.type
_entity.pdbx_description
1 polymer ?
#
loop_
_entity_poly.entity_id
_entity_poly.type
_entity_poly.pdbx_seq_one_letter_code
_entity_poly.pdbx_strand_id
1 'polypeptide(L)'
;QASNSSNFSHQNMAQPGMRPQDYYHGQFEQQSDHNINKVQQQINNESSEQMCKEIMERYIKEYKGVIDFENPTACSPCYHVWLGDSDGLRYHLQNKNDVNNLYHFGGSKNHLVLIASEHCDGEKMIEIFNILKEFGADFNVTSKEKCTALHNLVLKSKLSIQNDLESIKTIISFLVDNRCNINARDFSKRTILINCLSKKYNAVNDISIIDLLLKKGADPNISCEFTLPEPYFAPNALFIAIKNKWPNEVLDLLLNHGANIDQLDKNGYHLLLWTVMDKKDKNNKKNKESKDEMKPCAMDWVLEHSYEASDPKNLGAAEKYISRNPFSTKRRIFARWKNRSPEYRQRVKEICEQREQRNKNLKK
;
A
#
# COMPACT_ATOMS: atom_id res chain seq x y z
N GLN A 1 75.72 39.42 -9.52
CA GLN A 1 75.88 39.00 -8.12
C GLN A 1 75.29 37.60 -8.04
N ALA A 2 76.02 36.54 -8.41
CA ALA A 2 77.08 35.89 -7.62
C ALA A 2 76.50 35.42 -6.28
N SER A 3 76.57 34.17 -5.81
CA SER A 3 77.54 33.07 -5.99
C SER A 3 77.34 32.21 -4.72
N ASN A 4 77.28 30.88 -4.66
CA ASN A 4 78.29 29.82 -4.87
C ASN A 4 77.61 28.54 -4.31
N SER A 5 77.55 27.36 -4.93
CA SER A 5 78.57 26.44 -5.47
C SER A 5 79.39 25.67 -4.43
N SER A 6 79.24 24.33 -4.45
CA SER A 6 80.32 23.31 -4.38
C SER A 6 79.64 21.91 -4.31
N ASN A 7 79.52 21.10 -5.36
CA ASN A 7 80.50 20.33 -6.16
C ASN A 7 81.37 19.32 -5.39
N PHE A 8 81.38 18.07 -5.90
CA PHE A 8 82.45 17.05 -6.09
C PHE A 8 81.73 15.67 -6.09
N SER A 9 81.50 14.89 -7.16
CA SER A 9 82.20 14.41 -8.37
C SER A 9 82.88 13.04 -8.21
N HIS A 10 82.60 12.13 -9.17
CA HIS A 10 83.40 10.99 -9.65
C HIS A 10 83.56 9.74 -8.75
N GLN A 11 83.80 8.51 -9.23
CA GLN A 11 83.58 7.74 -10.48
C GLN A 11 83.96 6.27 -10.12
N ASN A 12 83.42 5.30 -10.86
CA ASN A 12 84.01 3.98 -11.22
C ASN A 12 84.28 2.84 -10.19
N MET A 13 83.64 1.70 -10.50
CA MET A 13 84.17 0.34 -10.75
C MET A 13 84.81 -0.53 -9.64
N ALA A 14 84.42 -1.82 -9.71
CA ALA A 14 85.06 -3.07 -9.29
C ALA A 14 84.64 -3.71 -7.93
N GLN A 15 84.17 -4.96 -8.03
CA GLN A 15 83.92 -5.97 -6.97
C GLN A 15 85.23 -6.45 -6.29
N PRO A 16 85.28 -7.45 -5.37
CA PRO A 16 84.24 -8.20 -4.63
C PRO A 16 84.49 -8.36 -3.10
N GLY A 17 83.48 -8.86 -2.35
CA GLY A 17 83.73 -9.71 -1.17
C GLY A 17 82.99 -9.33 0.11
N MET A 18 81.89 -10.05 0.39
CA MET A 18 81.45 -10.65 1.67
C MET A 18 79.91 -10.72 1.75
N ARG A 19 79.38 -11.95 1.90
CA ARG A 19 77.98 -12.25 2.33
C ARG A 19 77.87 -12.12 3.87
N PRO A 20 76.70 -12.27 4.54
CA PRO A 20 75.31 -12.47 4.07
C PRO A 20 74.27 -11.55 4.76
N GLN A 21 73.06 -11.40 4.18
CA GLN A 21 71.77 -11.58 4.88
C GLN A 21 70.61 -11.38 3.89
N ASP A 22 69.80 -12.43 3.76
CA ASP A 22 68.69 -12.54 2.82
C ASP A 22 67.55 -11.58 3.18
N TYR A 23 67.17 -10.73 2.22
CA TYR A 23 65.93 -9.97 2.25
C TYR A 23 64.76 -10.91 1.93
N TYR A 24 64.02 -11.35 2.96
CA TYR A 24 62.68 -11.95 2.84
C TYR A 24 61.63 -10.93 3.33
N HIS A 25 61.27 -9.96 2.47
CA HIS A 25 60.11 -9.10 2.68
C HIS A 25 59.34 -9.00 1.36
N GLY A 26 58.21 -9.70 1.29
CA GLY A 26 57.36 -9.71 0.10
C GLY A 26 56.25 -10.78 0.03
N GLN A 27 55.96 -11.53 1.10
CA GLN A 27 54.87 -12.51 1.11
C GLN A 27 53.99 -12.53 2.37
N PHE A 28 54.32 -11.75 3.42
CA PHE A 28 53.60 -11.82 4.70
C PHE A 28 52.41 -10.85 4.83
N GLU A 29 52.40 -9.69 4.15
CA GLU A 29 51.31 -8.71 4.29
C GLU A 29 50.05 -9.07 3.48
N GLN A 30 50.17 -9.74 2.32
CA GLN A 30 48.99 -10.20 1.58
C GLN A 30 48.33 -11.44 2.20
N GLN A 31 49.10 -12.28 2.90
CA GLN A 31 48.57 -13.45 3.60
C GLN A 31 47.90 -13.07 4.93
N SER A 32 48.36 -12.02 5.62
CA SER A 32 47.72 -11.53 6.85
C SER A 32 46.35 -10.93 6.59
N ASP A 33 46.20 -10.08 5.57
CA ASP A 33 44.89 -9.50 5.22
C ASP A 33 43.91 -10.56 4.70
N HIS A 34 44.40 -11.55 3.96
CA HIS A 34 43.57 -12.65 3.47
C HIS A 34 43.14 -13.61 4.59
N ASN A 35 44.01 -13.85 5.59
CA ASN A 35 43.68 -14.66 6.76
C ASN A 35 42.78 -13.91 7.75
N ILE A 36 42.96 -12.60 7.95
CA ILE A 36 42.06 -11.77 8.75
C ILE A 36 40.67 -11.76 8.11
N ASN A 37 40.57 -11.59 6.80
CA ASN A 37 39.28 -11.66 6.09
C ASN A 37 38.62 -13.05 6.19
N LYS A 38 39.38 -14.14 6.16
CA LYS A 38 38.86 -15.51 6.35
C LYS A 38 38.39 -15.78 7.76
N VAL A 39 39.15 -15.35 8.77
CA VAL A 39 38.78 -15.49 10.19
C VAL A 39 37.56 -14.62 10.49
N GLN A 40 37.50 -13.39 9.98
CA GLN A 40 36.34 -12.52 10.09
C GLN A 40 35.12 -13.13 9.39
N GLN A 41 35.29 -13.73 8.20
CA GLN A 41 34.22 -14.48 7.52
C GLN A 41 33.76 -15.70 8.33
N GLN A 42 34.67 -16.45 8.94
CA GLN A 42 34.30 -17.61 9.78
C GLN A 42 33.55 -17.19 11.04
N ILE A 43 34.01 -16.16 11.74
CA ILE A 43 33.33 -15.61 12.92
C ILE A 43 31.94 -15.06 12.54
N ASN A 44 31.84 -14.37 11.40
CA ASN A 44 30.56 -13.88 10.88
C ASN A 44 29.62 -15.03 10.52
N ASN A 45 30.14 -16.14 9.97
CA ASN A 45 29.35 -17.33 9.64
C ASN A 45 28.85 -18.05 10.92
N GLU A 46 29.71 -18.25 11.92
CA GLU A 46 29.31 -18.88 13.19
C GLU A 46 28.27 -18.03 13.95
N SER A 47 28.45 -16.71 13.97
CA SER A 47 27.47 -15.78 14.54
C SER A 47 26.14 -15.79 13.77
N SER A 48 26.19 -15.87 12.43
CA SER A 48 25.00 -15.96 11.58
C SER A 48 24.26 -17.29 11.77
N GLU A 49 24.98 -18.40 11.93
CA GLU A 49 24.40 -19.72 12.19
C GLU A 49 23.70 -19.79 13.56
N GLN A 50 24.27 -19.15 14.59
CA GLN A 50 23.62 -19.06 15.90
C GLN A 50 22.35 -18.21 15.83
N MET A 51 22.40 -17.06 15.16
CA MET A 51 21.22 -16.21 14.92
C MET A 51 20.11 -16.98 14.17
N CYS A 52 20.47 -17.75 13.14
CA CYS A 52 19.53 -18.58 12.39
C CYS A 52 18.79 -19.59 13.28
N LYS A 53 19.49 -20.22 14.24
CA LYS A 53 18.87 -21.16 15.18
C LYS A 53 17.84 -20.47 16.07
N GLU A 54 18.19 -19.33 16.65
CA GLU A 54 17.31 -18.57 17.54
C GLU A 54 16.04 -18.07 16.82
N ILE A 55 16.21 -17.59 15.58
CA ILE A 55 15.10 -17.15 14.73
C ILE A 55 14.15 -18.31 14.42
N MET A 56 14.68 -19.48 14.07
CA MET A 56 13.86 -20.67 13.81
C MET A 56 13.13 -21.17 15.06
N GLU A 57 13.79 -21.21 16.21
CA GLU A 57 13.15 -21.59 17.48
C GLU A 57 11.99 -20.66 17.82
N ARG A 58 12.18 -19.35 17.64
CA ARG A 58 11.12 -18.36 17.82
C ARG A 58 9.97 -18.58 16.83
N TYR A 59 10.28 -18.77 15.54
CA TYR A 59 9.28 -19.05 14.51
C TYR A 59 8.46 -20.30 14.85
N ILE A 60 9.10 -21.40 15.23
CA ILE A 60 8.41 -22.64 15.63
C ILE A 60 7.48 -22.36 16.81
N LYS A 61 7.96 -21.67 17.85
CA LYS A 61 7.16 -21.34 19.02
C LYS A 61 5.90 -20.54 18.67
N GLU A 62 6.00 -19.59 17.74
CA GLU A 62 4.88 -18.72 17.35
C GLU A 62 3.90 -19.42 16.39
N TYR A 63 4.38 -20.30 15.49
CA TYR A 63 3.56 -20.85 14.40
C TYR A 63 3.16 -22.34 14.56
N LYS A 64 3.64 -23.06 15.58
CA LYS A 64 3.36 -24.50 15.78
C LYS A 64 1.86 -24.87 15.81
N GLY A 65 0.97 -23.92 16.14
CA GLY A 65 -0.48 -24.12 16.17
C GLY A 65 -1.21 -23.76 14.88
N VAL A 66 -0.53 -23.27 13.85
CA VAL A 66 -1.14 -22.88 12.57
C VAL A 66 -1.43 -24.12 11.74
N ILE A 67 -2.57 -24.10 11.02
CA ILE A 67 -2.96 -25.17 10.10
C ILE A 67 -1.89 -25.29 9.00
N ASP A 68 -1.58 -26.53 8.59
CA ASP A 68 -0.55 -26.85 7.59
C ASP A 68 0.88 -26.39 8.00
N PHE A 69 1.13 -26.16 9.29
CA PHE A 69 2.47 -25.86 9.79
C PHE A 69 3.42 -27.05 9.59
N GLU A 70 4.53 -26.76 8.92
CA GLU A 70 5.66 -27.68 8.75
C GLU A 70 6.84 -27.17 9.58
N ASN A 71 7.47 -28.05 10.36
CA ASN A 71 8.69 -27.70 11.08
C ASN A 71 9.81 -27.39 10.08
N PRO A 72 10.47 -26.22 10.17
CA PRO A 72 11.56 -25.88 9.28
C PRO A 72 12.75 -26.82 9.54
N THR A 73 13.32 -27.35 8.46
CA THR A 73 14.51 -28.21 8.52
C THR A 73 15.81 -27.41 8.38
N ALA A 74 15.74 -26.19 7.86
CA ALA A 74 16.86 -25.28 7.67
C ALA A 74 16.37 -23.82 7.70
N CYS A 75 17.28 -22.88 8.00
CA CYS A 75 16.98 -21.46 7.95
C CYS A 75 16.83 -20.97 6.51
N SER A 76 16.03 -19.92 6.34
CA SER A 76 15.61 -19.41 5.05
C SER A 76 15.36 -17.90 5.14
N PRO A 77 15.56 -17.11 4.06
CA PRO A 77 15.41 -15.66 4.11
C PRO A 77 14.01 -15.19 4.56
N CYS A 78 12.96 -16.02 4.43
CA CYS A 78 11.62 -15.65 4.89
C CYS A 78 11.54 -15.37 6.40
N TYR A 79 12.31 -16.08 7.23
CA TYR A 79 12.31 -15.88 8.68
C TYR A 79 12.99 -14.57 9.08
N HIS A 80 14.05 -14.19 8.35
CA HIS A 80 14.74 -12.91 8.52
C HIS A 80 13.86 -11.74 8.07
N VAL A 81 13.19 -11.88 6.91
CA VAL A 81 12.19 -10.90 6.44
C VAL A 81 11.10 -10.65 7.47
N TRP A 82 10.57 -11.74 8.05
CA TRP A 82 9.52 -11.65 9.07
C TRP A 82 9.94 -10.82 10.28
N LEU A 83 11.17 -10.98 10.77
CA LEU A 83 11.69 -10.25 11.93
C LEU A 83 12.24 -8.85 11.59
N GLY A 84 12.38 -8.55 10.29
CA GLY A 84 13.11 -7.37 9.83
C GLY A 84 14.59 -7.46 10.16
N ASP A 85 15.19 -8.63 9.97
CA ASP A 85 16.64 -8.84 10.06
C ASP A 85 17.28 -8.64 8.68
N SER A 86 17.88 -7.47 8.50
CA SER A 86 18.55 -7.07 7.27
C SER A 86 19.81 -7.87 6.98
N ASP A 87 20.61 -8.16 8.00
CA ASP A 87 21.91 -8.80 7.85
C ASP A 87 21.73 -10.27 7.47
N GLY A 88 20.85 -10.98 8.18
CA GLY A 88 20.51 -12.36 7.85
C GLY A 88 19.83 -12.50 6.49
N LEU A 89 18.98 -11.54 6.10
CA LEU A 89 18.40 -11.51 4.75
C LEU A 89 19.48 -11.37 3.68
N ARG A 90 20.41 -10.42 3.84
CA ARG A 90 21.53 -10.22 2.90
C ARG A 90 22.39 -11.47 2.79
N TYR A 91 22.75 -12.07 3.93
CA TYR A 91 23.51 -13.30 3.98
C TYR A 91 22.85 -14.42 3.16
N HIS A 92 21.56 -14.66 3.35
CA HIS A 92 20.85 -15.70 2.62
C HIS A 92 20.77 -15.42 1.11
N LEU A 93 20.47 -14.19 0.70
CA LEU A 93 20.36 -13.83 -0.72
C LEU A 93 21.71 -13.86 -1.45
N GLN A 94 22.82 -13.54 -0.76
CA GLN A 94 24.17 -13.71 -1.32
C GLN A 94 24.54 -15.18 -1.51
N ASN A 95 24.05 -16.06 -0.64
CA ASN A 95 24.30 -17.50 -0.68
C ASN A 95 23.29 -18.26 -1.56
N LYS A 96 23.08 -17.78 -2.79
CA LYS A 96 22.29 -18.43 -3.86
C LYS A 96 20.80 -18.66 -3.58
N ASN A 97 20.20 -18.01 -2.57
CA ASN A 97 18.74 -18.03 -2.43
C ASN A 97 18.13 -17.06 -3.45
N ASP A 98 17.16 -17.53 -4.24
CA ASP A 98 16.44 -16.69 -5.19
C ASP A 98 15.43 -15.80 -4.47
N VAL A 99 15.60 -14.47 -4.61
CA VAL A 99 14.74 -13.45 -4.00
C VAL A 99 13.27 -13.58 -4.42
N ASN A 100 13.01 -14.13 -5.61
CA ASN A 100 11.68 -14.27 -6.19
C ASN A 100 11.05 -15.65 -5.94
N ASN A 101 11.73 -16.54 -5.23
CA ASN A 101 11.21 -17.87 -4.92
C ASN A 101 9.98 -17.82 -3.99
N LEU A 102 9.24 -18.93 -3.95
CA LEU A 102 8.16 -19.18 -3.01
C LEU A 102 8.70 -19.89 -1.77
N TYR A 103 8.63 -19.21 -0.63
CA TYR A 103 9.11 -19.70 0.65
C TYR A 103 7.98 -20.24 1.51
N HIS A 104 8.21 -21.38 2.19
CA HIS A 104 7.28 -21.91 3.17
C HIS A 104 7.30 -21.04 4.43
N PHE A 105 6.17 -20.40 4.74
CA PHE A 105 6.00 -19.54 5.89
C PHE A 105 4.55 -19.59 6.39
N GLY A 106 4.37 -19.83 7.69
CA GLY A 106 3.05 -19.84 8.35
C GLY A 106 2.03 -20.79 7.73
N GLY A 107 2.47 -21.99 7.30
CA GLY A 107 1.61 -22.99 6.64
C GLY A 107 1.29 -22.70 5.18
N SER A 108 1.92 -21.69 4.57
CA SER A 108 1.67 -21.32 3.17
C SER A 108 2.98 -21.03 2.42
N LYS A 109 2.90 -20.93 1.09
CA LYS A 109 4.03 -20.57 0.23
C LYS A 109 3.83 -19.15 -0.30
N ASN A 110 4.76 -18.25 0.00
CA ASN A 110 4.68 -16.86 -0.43
C ASN A 110 6.05 -16.30 -0.85
N HIS A 111 6.02 -15.24 -1.67
CA HIS A 111 7.21 -14.46 -2.02
C HIS A 111 7.67 -13.61 -0.82
N LEU A 112 8.97 -13.33 -0.72
CA LEU A 112 9.55 -12.52 0.35
C LEU A 112 8.88 -11.14 0.48
N VAL A 113 8.55 -10.49 -0.64
CA VAL A 113 7.84 -9.20 -0.66
C VAL A 113 6.50 -9.27 0.08
N LEU A 114 5.73 -10.35 -0.11
CA LEU A 114 4.43 -10.51 0.53
C LEU A 114 4.57 -10.81 2.02
N ILE A 115 5.55 -11.63 2.39
CA ILE A 115 5.88 -11.95 3.79
C ILE A 115 6.30 -10.68 4.54
N ALA A 116 7.14 -9.84 3.91
CA ALA A 116 7.55 -8.55 4.43
C ALA A 116 6.33 -7.65 4.69
N SER A 117 5.48 -7.42 3.68
CA SER A 117 4.27 -6.59 3.84
C SER A 117 3.31 -7.09 4.91
N GLU A 118 3.22 -8.41 5.07
CA GLU A 118 2.24 -9.02 5.94
C GLU A 118 2.71 -9.09 7.41
N HIS A 119 4.00 -9.31 7.65
CA HIS A 119 4.49 -9.62 9.00
C HIS A 119 5.57 -8.66 9.51
N CYS A 120 6.40 -8.07 8.63
CA CYS A 120 7.50 -7.19 9.05
C CYS A 120 6.98 -5.88 9.67
N ASP A 121 7.67 -5.37 10.69
CA ASP A 121 7.32 -4.09 11.32
C ASP A 121 7.51 -2.90 10.36
N GLY A 122 6.69 -1.86 10.50
CA GLY A 122 6.65 -0.71 9.57
C GLY A 122 8.01 -0.01 9.44
N GLU A 123 8.67 0.24 10.57
CA GLU A 123 9.98 0.91 10.62
C GLU A 123 11.06 0.13 9.85
N LYS A 124 11.03 -1.20 9.94
CA LYS A 124 12.01 -2.09 9.31
C LYS A 124 11.65 -2.48 7.87
N MET A 125 10.37 -2.37 7.50
CA MET A 125 9.88 -2.85 6.21
C MET A 125 10.54 -2.15 5.03
N ILE A 126 10.80 -0.84 5.13
CA ILE A 126 11.49 -0.08 4.08
C ILE A 126 12.92 -0.58 3.88
N GLU A 127 13.63 -0.89 4.96
CA GLU A 127 14.99 -1.42 4.88
C GLU A 127 14.99 -2.79 4.19
N ILE A 128 14.11 -3.69 4.62
CA ILE A 128 13.92 -5.00 3.98
C ILE A 128 13.55 -4.86 2.51
N PHE A 129 12.65 -3.94 2.16
CA PHE A 129 12.29 -3.68 0.77
C PHE A 129 13.43 -3.14 -0.07
N ASN A 130 14.28 -2.29 0.47
CA ASN A 130 15.48 -1.83 -0.21
C ASN A 130 16.42 -3.01 -0.52
N ILE A 131 16.62 -3.91 0.44
CA ILE A 131 17.42 -5.14 0.22
C ILE A 131 16.77 -6.00 -0.86
N LEU A 132 15.48 -6.30 -0.77
CA LEU A 132 14.78 -7.10 -1.78
C LEU A 132 14.90 -6.46 -3.17
N LYS A 133 14.78 -5.13 -3.28
CA LYS A 133 14.97 -4.39 -4.53
C LYS A 133 16.40 -4.52 -5.08
N GLU A 134 17.42 -4.38 -4.23
CA GLU A 134 18.84 -4.53 -4.63
C GLU A 134 19.11 -5.90 -5.25
N PHE A 135 18.46 -6.95 -4.73
CA PHE A 135 18.58 -8.31 -5.27
C PHE A 135 17.62 -8.62 -6.43
N GLY A 136 16.84 -7.64 -6.90
CA GLY A 136 15.97 -7.79 -8.07
C GLY A 136 14.61 -8.44 -7.79
N ALA A 137 14.04 -8.20 -6.61
CA ALA A 137 12.69 -8.67 -6.27
C ALA A 137 11.61 -8.07 -7.19
N ASP A 138 10.66 -8.91 -7.60
CA ASP A 138 9.42 -8.48 -8.22
C ASP A 138 8.40 -8.07 -7.16
N PHE A 139 8.06 -6.78 -7.14
CA PHE A 139 7.05 -6.23 -6.23
C PHE A 139 5.62 -6.38 -6.75
N ASN A 140 5.44 -6.86 -7.99
CA ASN A 140 4.14 -7.09 -8.61
C ASN A 140 3.66 -8.55 -8.49
N VAL A 141 3.99 -9.19 -7.38
CA VAL A 141 3.57 -10.56 -7.03
C VAL A 141 2.25 -10.57 -6.25
N THR A 142 1.57 -11.72 -6.26
CA THR A 142 0.32 -11.93 -5.52
C THR A 142 0.35 -13.23 -4.72
N SER A 143 -0.31 -13.25 -3.56
CA SER A 143 -0.55 -14.48 -2.80
C SER A 143 -1.56 -15.39 -3.51
N LYS A 144 -1.82 -16.58 -2.95
CA LYS A 144 -2.90 -17.48 -3.41
C LYS A 144 -4.27 -16.78 -3.42
N GLU A 145 -4.50 -15.87 -2.48
CA GLU A 145 -5.71 -15.04 -2.37
C GLU A 145 -5.69 -13.79 -3.27
N LYS A 146 -4.77 -13.75 -4.25
CA LYS A 146 -4.55 -12.61 -5.16
C LYS A 146 -4.21 -11.29 -4.46
N CYS A 147 -3.82 -11.32 -3.19
CA CYS A 147 -3.40 -10.14 -2.46
C CYS A 147 -1.98 -9.75 -2.89
N THR A 148 -1.79 -8.49 -3.27
CA THR A 148 -0.46 -7.89 -3.44
C THR A 148 0.07 -7.35 -2.11
N ALA A 149 1.34 -6.95 -2.09
CA ALA A 149 1.96 -6.21 -0.98
C ALA A 149 1.08 -5.05 -0.49
N LEU A 150 0.57 -4.24 -1.41
CA LEU A 150 -0.33 -3.11 -1.14
C LEU A 150 -1.60 -3.54 -0.39
N HIS A 151 -2.23 -4.66 -0.77
CA HIS A 151 -3.44 -5.14 -0.08
C HIS A 151 -3.15 -5.49 1.40
N ASN A 152 -2.00 -6.13 1.66
CA ASN A 152 -1.62 -6.58 3.00
C ASN A 152 -1.41 -5.42 3.99
N LEU A 153 -0.90 -4.27 3.51
CA LEU A 153 -0.71 -3.06 4.34
C LEU A 153 -2.02 -2.56 4.95
N VAL A 154 -3.10 -2.58 4.16
CA VAL A 154 -4.39 -2.03 4.57
C VAL A 154 -5.19 -3.05 5.40
N LEU A 155 -5.14 -4.34 5.09
CA LEU A 155 -5.99 -5.35 5.75
C LEU A 155 -5.62 -5.62 7.22
N LYS A 156 -4.34 -5.54 7.60
CA LYS A 156 -3.87 -6.00 8.93
C LYS A 156 -3.92 -4.97 10.07
N SER A 157 -4.66 -3.86 9.95
CA SER A 157 -4.84 -2.89 11.05
C SER A 157 -3.57 -2.21 11.60
N LYS A 158 -2.41 -2.34 10.95
CA LYS A 158 -1.20 -1.56 11.28
C LYS A 158 -1.40 -0.03 11.14
N LEU A 159 -2.44 0.38 10.40
CA LEU A 159 -2.91 1.77 10.30
C LEU A 159 -3.46 2.37 11.62
N SER A 160 -3.54 1.59 12.71
CA SER A 160 -4.15 2.01 13.98
C SER A 160 -3.22 2.77 14.93
N ILE A 161 -1.92 2.85 14.66
CA ILE A 161 -0.99 3.56 15.53
C ILE A 161 -0.71 4.93 14.90
N GLN A 162 -1.11 5.98 15.60
CA GLN A 162 -1.00 7.39 15.19
C GLN A 162 0.43 7.83 14.84
N ASN A 163 1.44 7.00 15.13
CA ASN A 163 2.85 7.32 14.99
C ASN A 163 3.48 7.00 13.64
N ASP A 164 2.77 6.38 12.67
CA ASP A 164 3.45 5.83 11.47
C ASP A 164 2.83 6.19 10.10
N LEU A 165 1.98 7.24 10.03
CA LEU A 165 1.35 7.63 8.76
C LEU A 165 2.36 7.90 7.65
N GLU A 166 3.48 8.56 7.97
CA GLU A 166 4.48 8.93 6.96
C GLU A 166 5.27 7.71 6.46
N SER A 167 5.59 6.75 7.33
CA SER A 167 6.21 5.50 6.90
C SER A 167 5.26 4.68 6.03
N ILE A 168 3.97 4.62 6.36
CA ILE A 168 2.97 3.96 5.50
C ILE A 168 2.91 4.62 4.12
N LYS A 169 2.88 5.96 4.05
CA LYS A 169 2.93 6.70 2.78
C LYS A 169 4.21 6.42 1.99
N THR A 170 5.33 6.32 2.71
CA THR A 170 6.64 5.97 2.12
C THR A 170 6.61 4.56 1.55
N ILE A 171 6.06 3.58 2.29
CA ILE A 171 5.92 2.18 1.83
C ILE A 171 4.99 2.08 0.62
N ILE A 172 3.84 2.76 0.63
CA ILE A 172 2.91 2.80 -0.51
C ILE A 172 3.62 3.37 -1.74
N SER A 173 4.30 4.51 -1.57
CA SER A 173 5.02 5.15 -2.66
C SER A 173 6.12 4.25 -3.20
N PHE A 174 6.91 3.63 -2.31
CA PHE A 174 7.95 2.68 -2.68
C PHE A 174 7.38 1.52 -3.51
N LEU A 175 6.30 0.88 -3.05
CA LEU A 175 5.70 -0.24 -3.77
C LEU A 175 5.22 0.15 -5.17
N VAL A 176 4.53 1.29 -5.29
CA VAL A 176 4.04 1.78 -6.58
C VAL A 176 5.19 2.15 -7.51
N ASP A 177 6.21 2.85 -6.99
CA ASP A 177 7.38 3.28 -7.76
C ASP A 177 8.23 2.08 -8.22
N ASN A 178 8.13 0.95 -7.51
CA ASN A 178 8.70 -0.35 -7.92
C ASN A 178 7.67 -1.26 -8.62
N ARG A 179 6.69 -0.67 -9.32
CA ARG A 179 5.74 -1.35 -10.24
C ARG A 179 4.75 -2.32 -9.57
N CYS A 180 4.55 -2.26 -8.26
CA CYS A 180 3.44 -2.96 -7.64
C CYS A 180 2.11 -2.40 -8.18
N ASN A 181 1.26 -3.25 -8.75
CA ASN A 181 0.03 -2.80 -9.36
C ASN A 181 -0.98 -2.27 -8.31
N ILE A 182 -1.12 -0.94 -8.25
CA ILE A 182 -2.07 -0.24 -7.37
C ILE A 182 -3.54 -0.59 -7.65
N ASN A 183 -3.83 -1.05 -8.87
CA ASN A 183 -5.16 -1.42 -9.35
C ASN A 183 -5.38 -2.95 -9.39
N ALA A 184 -4.46 -3.74 -8.82
CA ALA A 184 -4.65 -5.17 -8.67
C ALA A 184 -5.93 -5.47 -7.85
N ARG A 185 -6.55 -6.62 -8.12
CA ARG A 185 -7.78 -7.05 -7.48
C ARG A 185 -7.51 -8.30 -6.63
N ASP A 186 -7.84 -8.22 -5.34
CA ASP A 186 -7.79 -9.35 -4.42
C ASP A 186 -8.82 -10.45 -4.80
N PHE A 187 -8.84 -11.55 -4.06
CA PHE A 187 -9.82 -12.64 -4.27
C PHE A 187 -11.28 -12.16 -4.21
N SER A 188 -11.56 -11.13 -3.41
CA SER A 188 -12.88 -10.47 -3.33
C SER A 188 -13.11 -9.44 -4.44
N LYS A 189 -12.24 -9.41 -5.45
CA LYS A 189 -12.27 -8.49 -6.59
C LYS A 189 -12.09 -7.01 -6.21
N ARG A 190 -11.54 -6.71 -5.03
CA ARG A 190 -11.35 -5.35 -4.51
C ARG A 190 -9.93 -4.87 -4.76
N THR A 191 -9.78 -3.58 -5.07
CA THR A 191 -8.48 -2.90 -5.08
C THR A 191 -8.11 -2.40 -3.69
N ILE A 192 -6.87 -1.94 -3.51
CA ILE A 192 -6.45 -1.27 -2.27
C ILE A 192 -7.35 -0.08 -1.91
N LEU A 193 -7.74 0.75 -2.90
CA LEU A 193 -8.64 1.89 -2.70
C LEU A 193 -10.01 1.43 -2.17
N ILE A 194 -10.58 0.38 -2.75
CA ILE A 194 -11.84 -0.20 -2.29
C ILE A 194 -11.69 -0.78 -0.87
N ASN A 195 -10.56 -1.42 -0.55
CA ASN A 195 -10.31 -1.93 0.80
C ASN A 195 -10.24 -0.81 1.85
N CYS A 196 -9.62 0.34 1.53
CA CYS A 196 -9.67 1.53 2.40
C CYS A 196 -11.12 1.98 2.64
N LEU A 197 -11.89 2.17 1.56
CA LEU A 197 -13.27 2.67 1.62
C LEU A 197 -14.26 1.66 2.26
N SER A 198 -13.90 0.38 2.33
CA SER A 198 -14.73 -0.68 2.91
C SER A 198 -14.75 -0.67 4.43
N LYS A 199 -13.80 0.01 5.07
CA LYS A 199 -13.72 0.12 6.52
C LYS A 199 -14.72 1.15 7.05
N LYS A 200 -15.06 1.02 8.33
CA LYS A 200 -15.75 2.11 9.03
C LYS A 200 -14.77 3.27 9.12
N TYR A 201 -15.15 4.42 8.57
CA TYR A 201 -14.39 5.66 8.71
C TYR A 201 -14.05 5.90 10.19
N ASN A 202 -12.75 5.96 10.50
CA ASN A 202 -12.29 6.03 11.87
C ASN A 202 -11.31 7.19 12.16
N ALA A 203 -10.74 7.86 11.14
CA ALA A 203 -9.82 8.99 11.34
C ALA A 203 -9.49 9.80 10.07
N VAL A 204 -8.88 10.98 10.27
CA VAL A 204 -8.26 11.84 9.25
C VAL A 204 -7.17 11.12 8.44
N ASN A 205 -6.47 10.18 9.06
CA ASN A 205 -5.38 9.43 8.44
C ASN A 205 -5.84 8.63 7.21
N ASP A 206 -7.06 8.11 7.22
CA ASP A 206 -7.60 7.37 6.08
C ASP A 206 -7.75 8.26 4.83
N ILE A 207 -8.15 9.53 5.02
CA ILE A 207 -8.30 10.49 3.92
C ILE A 207 -6.95 10.76 3.25
N SER A 208 -5.90 10.94 4.06
CA SER A 208 -4.53 11.14 3.55
C SER A 208 -4.02 9.94 2.75
N ILE A 209 -4.35 8.72 3.16
CA ILE A 209 -3.99 7.51 2.40
C ILE A 209 -4.80 7.42 1.10
N ILE A 210 -6.11 7.71 1.14
CA ILE A 210 -6.95 7.72 -0.07
C ILE A 210 -6.42 8.74 -1.08
N ASP A 211 -6.11 9.95 -0.65
CA ASP A 211 -5.51 11.00 -1.49
C ASP A 211 -4.18 10.54 -2.12
N LEU A 212 -3.29 9.94 -1.33
CA LEU A 212 -2.03 9.39 -1.85
C LEU A 212 -2.27 8.30 -2.90
N LEU A 213 -3.17 7.35 -2.63
CA LEU A 213 -3.49 6.27 -3.57
C LEU A 213 -4.00 6.82 -4.90
N LEU A 214 -4.90 7.81 -4.85
CA LEU A 214 -5.45 8.46 -6.04
C LEU A 214 -4.38 9.24 -6.81
N LYS A 215 -3.48 9.96 -6.12
CA LYS A 215 -2.32 10.64 -6.73
C LYS A 215 -1.34 9.66 -7.37
N LYS A 216 -1.20 8.46 -6.81
CA LYS A 216 -0.37 7.37 -7.34
C LYS A 216 -1.06 6.51 -8.41
N GLY A 217 -2.26 6.92 -8.88
CA GLY A 217 -2.93 6.30 -10.02
C GLY A 217 -3.91 5.18 -9.68
N ALA A 218 -4.39 5.10 -8.44
CA ALA A 218 -5.53 4.23 -8.12
C ALA A 218 -6.75 4.67 -8.92
N ASP A 219 -7.35 3.76 -9.68
CA ASP A 219 -8.52 4.04 -10.51
C ASP A 219 -9.80 3.90 -9.67
N PRO A 220 -10.53 5.00 -9.43
CA PRO A 220 -11.77 4.95 -8.66
C PRO A 220 -12.92 4.27 -9.42
N ASN A 221 -12.79 3.99 -10.73
CA ASN A 221 -13.84 3.39 -11.55
C ASN A 221 -13.81 1.86 -11.60
N ILE A 222 -12.91 1.22 -10.84
CA ILE A 222 -12.86 -0.24 -10.78
C ILE A 222 -14.03 -0.75 -9.91
N SER A 223 -14.94 -1.47 -10.56
CA SER A 223 -16.06 -2.12 -9.88
C SER A 223 -15.62 -3.20 -8.87
N CYS A 224 -16.42 -3.37 -7.83
CA CYS A 224 -16.22 -4.39 -6.81
C CYS A 224 -17.53 -5.04 -6.37
N GLU A 225 -17.41 -6.25 -5.82
CA GLU A 225 -18.54 -7.08 -5.41
C GLU A 225 -18.28 -7.60 -4.00
N PHE A 226 -19.26 -7.40 -3.11
CA PHE A 226 -19.23 -7.92 -1.74
C PHE A 226 -20.23 -9.06 -1.69
N THR A 227 -19.81 -10.22 -1.20
CA THR A 227 -20.68 -11.40 -1.08
C THR A 227 -21.42 -11.45 0.26
N LEU A 228 -20.87 -10.84 1.31
CA LEU A 228 -21.41 -10.85 2.67
C LEU A 228 -21.38 -9.44 3.29
N PRO A 229 -22.31 -9.13 4.21
CA PRO A 229 -23.46 -9.94 4.64
C PRO A 229 -24.61 -9.99 3.63
N GLU A 230 -24.65 -9.07 2.65
CA GLU A 230 -25.59 -9.10 1.51
C GLU A 230 -24.84 -8.81 0.21
N PRO A 231 -25.11 -9.56 -0.88
CA PRO A 231 -24.50 -9.33 -2.19
C PRO A 231 -24.68 -7.89 -2.66
N TYR A 232 -23.57 -7.18 -2.80
CA TYR A 232 -23.57 -5.80 -3.23
C TYR A 232 -22.54 -5.59 -4.33
N PHE A 233 -23.00 -5.09 -5.46
CA PHE A 233 -22.16 -4.67 -6.56
C PHE A 233 -22.04 -3.14 -6.52
N ALA A 234 -20.82 -2.64 -6.36
CA ALA A 234 -20.52 -1.23 -6.55
C ALA A 234 -19.84 -1.05 -7.91
N PRO A 235 -20.41 -0.25 -8.80
CA PRO A 235 -19.80 -0.01 -10.11
C PRO A 235 -18.48 0.79 -10.01
N ASN A 236 -18.31 1.61 -8.97
CA ASN A 236 -17.10 2.38 -8.70
C ASN A 236 -16.97 2.74 -7.20
N ALA A 237 -15.90 3.45 -6.84
CA ALA A 237 -15.55 3.82 -5.47
C ALA A 237 -16.56 4.77 -4.78
N LEU A 238 -17.24 5.66 -5.53
CA LEU A 238 -18.23 6.59 -4.94
C LEU A 238 -19.40 5.85 -4.30
N PHE A 239 -19.84 4.76 -4.93
CA PHE A 239 -20.90 3.90 -4.41
C PHE A 239 -20.52 3.29 -3.04
N ILE A 240 -19.27 2.88 -2.88
CA ILE A 240 -18.74 2.37 -1.60
C ILE A 240 -18.63 3.49 -0.58
N ALA A 241 -18.08 4.64 -0.98
CA ALA A 241 -17.88 5.79 -0.12
C ALA A 241 -19.22 6.26 0.50
N ILE A 242 -20.27 6.38 -0.32
CA ILE A 242 -21.61 6.77 0.14
C ILE A 242 -22.24 5.67 1.01
N LYS A 243 -22.17 4.40 0.59
CA LYS A 243 -22.71 3.27 1.37
C LYS A 243 -22.10 3.20 2.77
N ASN A 244 -20.80 3.48 2.88
CA ASN A 244 -20.04 3.43 4.13
C ASN A 244 -19.92 4.79 4.82
N LYS A 245 -20.63 5.82 4.34
CA LYS A 245 -20.76 7.15 4.97
C LYS A 245 -19.44 7.90 5.11
N TRP A 246 -18.57 7.82 4.10
CA TRP A 246 -17.38 8.66 4.01
C TRP A 246 -17.75 10.14 3.85
N PRO A 247 -16.93 11.07 4.37
CA PRO A 247 -17.20 12.51 4.29
C PRO A 247 -17.14 13.02 2.84
N ASN A 248 -17.80 14.15 2.57
CA ASN A 248 -17.79 14.82 1.26
C ASN A 248 -16.37 15.09 0.76
N GLU A 249 -15.40 15.37 1.65
CA GLU A 249 -14.00 15.52 1.29
C GLU A 249 -13.45 14.30 0.51
N VAL A 250 -13.83 13.07 0.90
CA VAL A 250 -13.43 11.86 0.16
C VAL A 250 -14.20 11.72 -1.15
N LEU A 251 -15.47 12.14 -1.18
CA LEU A 251 -16.24 12.16 -2.42
C LEU A 251 -15.63 13.15 -3.44
N ASP A 252 -15.20 14.32 -2.97
CA ASP A 252 -14.49 15.32 -3.76
C ASP A 252 -13.16 14.79 -4.28
N LEU A 253 -12.36 14.13 -3.44
CA LEU A 253 -11.11 13.48 -3.87
C LEU A 253 -11.36 12.47 -4.98
N LEU A 254 -12.32 11.55 -4.79
CA LEU A 254 -12.67 10.55 -5.81
C LEU A 254 -13.12 11.20 -7.11
N LEU A 255 -13.97 12.22 -7.03
CA LEU A 255 -14.50 12.92 -8.21
C LEU A 255 -13.43 13.73 -8.95
N ASN A 256 -12.56 14.40 -8.21
CA ASN A 256 -11.42 15.14 -8.77
C ASN A 256 -10.42 14.22 -9.48
N HIS A 257 -10.30 12.97 -9.02
CA HIS A 257 -9.50 11.93 -9.67
C HIS A 257 -10.28 11.09 -10.70
N GLY A 258 -11.45 11.59 -11.15
CA GLY A 258 -12.14 11.06 -12.31
C GLY A 258 -13.08 9.89 -12.03
N ALA A 259 -13.57 9.72 -10.80
CA ALA A 259 -14.67 8.80 -10.51
C ALA A 259 -15.93 9.21 -11.30
N ASN A 260 -16.57 8.25 -11.95
CA ASN A 260 -17.78 8.47 -12.72
C ASN A 260 -19.01 8.54 -11.79
N ILE A 261 -19.44 9.75 -11.45
CA ILE A 261 -20.62 9.98 -10.60
C ILE A 261 -21.95 9.55 -11.24
N ASP A 262 -21.99 9.46 -12.57
CA ASP A 262 -23.21 9.16 -13.34
C ASP A 262 -23.31 7.68 -13.76
N GLN A 263 -22.34 6.87 -13.35
CA GLN A 263 -22.39 5.43 -13.58
C GLN A 263 -23.56 4.81 -12.84
N LEU A 264 -24.33 3.98 -13.55
CA LEU A 264 -25.45 3.24 -12.97
C LEU A 264 -24.96 1.94 -12.31
N ASP A 265 -25.62 1.53 -11.22
CA ASP A 265 -25.41 0.20 -10.66
C ASP A 265 -25.99 -0.91 -11.55
N LYS A 266 -25.81 -2.18 -11.15
CA LYS A 266 -26.31 -3.34 -11.90
C LYS A 266 -27.84 -3.38 -12.09
N ASN A 267 -28.58 -2.63 -11.29
CA ASN A 267 -30.04 -2.52 -11.37
C ASN A 267 -30.48 -1.29 -12.18
N GLY A 268 -29.54 -0.54 -12.76
CA GLY A 268 -29.81 0.68 -13.50
C GLY A 268 -30.11 1.89 -12.62
N TYR A 269 -29.72 1.87 -11.34
CA TYR A 269 -29.92 2.98 -10.42
C TYR A 269 -28.70 3.90 -10.37
N HIS A 270 -28.98 5.20 -10.42
CA HIS A 270 -28.01 6.26 -10.18
C HIS A 270 -27.59 6.31 -8.71
N LEU A 271 -26.40 6.85 -8.46
CA LEU A 271 -25.80 7.03 -7.14
C LEU A 271 -26.71 7.78 -6.14
N LEU A 272 -27.58 8.67 -6.62
CA LEU A 272 -28.55 9.42 -5.81
C LEU A 272 -29.44 8.47 -4.97
N LEU A 273 -29.87 7.33 -5.52
CA LEU A 273 -30.68 6.37 -4.79
C LEU A 273 -29.95 5.83 -3.55
N TRP A 274 -28.63 5.65 -3.65
CA TRP A 274 -27.80 5.15 -2.56
C TRP A 274 -27.62 6.15 -1.42
N THR A 275 -27.84 7.44 -1.65
CA THR A 275 -27.82 8.48 -0.59
C THR A 275 -29.06 8.43 0.31
N VAL A 276 -30.18 7.93 -0.22
CA VAL A 276 -31.47 7.89 0.48
C VAL A 276 -31.79 6.52 1.07
N MET A 277 -31.26 5.43 0.51
CA MET A 277 -31.50 4.07 1.01
C MET A 277 -30.97 3.90 2.44
N ASP A 278 -31.86 3.54 3.35
CA ASP A 278 -31.52 3.11 4.70
C ASP A 278 -31.47 1.58 4.72
N LYS A 279 -30.41 1.01 5.30
CA LYS A 279 -30.41 -0.42 5.63
C LYS A 279 -31.61 -0.63 6.54
N LYS A 280 -32.55 -1.48 6.13
CA LYS A 280 -33.50 -2.06 7.08
C LYS A 280 -32.68 -3.01 7.93
N ASP A 281 -32.16 -2.53 9.06
CA ASP A 281 -31.59 -3.42 10.07
C ASP A 281 -32.71 -4.31 10.58
N LYS A 282 -32.87 -5.49 9.96
CA LYS A 282 -33.91 -6.47 10.31
C LYS A 282 -33.81 -6.92 11.79
N ASN A 283 -32.66 -6.68 12.41
CA ASN A 283 -32.34 -7.09 13.78
C ASN A 283 -32.42 -5.96 14.83
N ASN A 284 -32.70 -4.70 14.45
CA ASN A 284 -32.69 -3.60 15.41
C ASN A 284 -34.04 -2.87 15.50
N LYS A 285 -35.06 -3.58 16.02
CA LYS A 285 -36.41 -3.05 16.26
C LYS A 285 -36.49 -1.91 17.29
N LYS A 286 -35.37 -1.45 17.89
CA LYS A 286 -35.38 -0.50 19.02
C LYS A 286 -34.55 0.78 18.86
N ASN A 287 -33.92 1.04 17.72
CA ASN A 287 -33.29 2.34 17.50
C ASN A 287 -34.19 3.25 16.66
N LYS A 288 -35.09 3.96 17.37
CA LYS A 288 -35.69 5.21 16.90
C LYS A 288 -34.57 6.14 16.44
N GLU A 289 -34.62 6.55 15.17
CA GLU A 289 -34.04 7.79 14.64
C GLU A 289 -32.70 8.22 15.29
N SER A 290 -31.65 7.42 15.16
CA SER A 290 -30.30 7.90 15.46
C SER A 290 -29.77 8.67 14.25
N LYS A 291 -29.84 10.01 14.34
CA LYS A 291 -29.09 11.05 13.60
C LYS A 291 -28.10 10.56 12.52
N ASP A 292 -28.60 10.12 11.37
CA ASP A 292 -27.78 9.88 10.18
C ASP A 292 -27.55 11.23 9.45
N GLU A 293 -26.80 12.15 10.08
CA GLU A 293 -26.55 13.51 9.55
C GLU A 293 -25.68 13.53 8.28
N MET A 294 -24.81 12.52 8.08
CA MET A 294 -23.90 12.45 6.92
C MET A 294 -24.60 12.07 5.59
N LYS A 295 -25.70 11.29 5.64
CA LYS A 295 -26.44 10.91 4.42
C LYS A 295 -27.13 12.09 3.73
N PRO A 296 -27.81 13.01 4.47
CA PRO A 296 -28.21 14.30 3.95
C PRO A 296 -27.08 15.06 3.24
N CYS A 297 -25.88 15.11 3.82
CA CYS A 297 -24.73 15.77 3.20
C CYS A 297 -24.31 15.13 1.87
N ALA A 298 -24.29 13.79 1.80
CA ALA A 298 -23.99 13.07 0.56
C ALA A 298 -25.08 13.26 -0.51
N MET A 299 -26.35 13.36 -0.10
CA MET A 299 -27.46 13.63 -1.01
C MET A 299 -27.36 15.02 -1.63
N ASP A 300 -27.16 16.05 -0.80
CA ASP A 300 -26.90 17.42 -1.27
C ASP A 300 -25.69 17.44 -2.22
N TRP A 301 -24.59 16.78 -1.82
CA TRP A 301 -23.38 16.70 -2.62
C TRP A 301 -23.61 16.06 -3.99
N VAL A 302 -24.31 14.91 -4.07
CA VAL A 302 -24.59 14.26 -5.36
C VAL A 302 -25.41 15.18 -6.27
N LEU A 303 -26.44 15.84 -5.74
CA LEU A 303 -27.26 16.75 -6.52
C LEU A 303 -26.45 17.95 -7.05
N GLU A 304 -25.53 18.48 -6.25
CA GLU A 304 -24.67 19.60 -6.63
C GLU A 304 -23.57 19.22 -7.64
N HIS A 305 -23.23 17.93 -7.75
CA HIS A 305 -22.09 17.46 -8.56
C HIS A 305 -22.47 16.53 -9.72
N SER A 306 -23.74 16.19 -9.88
CA SER A 306 -24.28 15.37 -10.97
C SER A 306 -25.55 16.00 -11.54
N TYR A 307 -25.48 16.42 -12.81
CA TYR A 307 -26.66 16.89 -13.53
C TYR A 307 -27.66 15.75 -13.75
N GLU A 308 -27.18 14.55 -14.10
CA GLU A 308 -28.02 13.35 -14.31
C GLU A 308 -28.79 12.93 -13.05
N ALA A 309 -28.31 13.24 -11.85
CA ALA A 309 -29.07 13.04 -10.61
C ALA A 309 -30.43 13.77 -10.62
N SER A 310 -30.53 14.86 -11.38
CA SER A 310 -31.76 15.66 -11.53
C SER A 310 -32.72 15.11 -12.57
N ASP A 311 -32.37 14.04 -13.30
CA ASP A 311 -33.29 13.38 -14.22
C ASP A 311 -34.57 12.93 -13.48
N PRO A 312 -35.78 13.15 -14.03
CA PRO A 312 -37.04 12.76 -13.40
C PRO A 312 -37.10 11.28 -12.98
N LYS A 313 -36.46 10.38 -13.71
CA LYS A 313 -36.36 8.96 -13.39
C LYS A 313 -35.53 8.73 -12.13
N ASN A 314 -34.38 9.41 -12.02
CA ASN A 314 -33.47 9.29 -10.87
C ASN A 314 -34.09 9.92 -9.61
N LEU A 315 -34.67 11.12 -9.74
CA LEU A 315 -35.43 11.77 -8.68
C LEU A 315 -36.62 10.90 -8.24
N GLY A 316 -37.41 10.39 -9.20
CA GLY A 316 -38.57 9.55 -8.90
C GLY A 316 -38.19 8.23 -8.23
N ALA A 317 -37.04 7.63 -8.58
CA ALA A 317 -36.52 6.46 -7.88
C ALA A 317 -36.13 6.79 -6.43
N ALA A 318 -35.40 7.89 -6.20
CA ALA A 318 -35.00 8.31 -4.87
C ALA A 318 -36.20 8.70 -3.98
N GLU A 319 -37.20 9.39 -4.55
CA GLU A 319 -38.40 9.85 -3.85
C GLU A 319 -39.18 8.71 -3.17
N LYS A 320 -39.20 7.51 -3.79
CA LYS A 320 -39.86 6.32 -3.22
C LYS A 320 -39.28 5.89 -1.88
N TYR A 321 -38.03 6.23 -1.60
CA TYR A 321 -37.30 5.86 -0.38
C TYR A 321 -37.18 7.01 0.62
N ILE A 322 -37.61 8.23 0.24
CA ILE A 322 -37.62 9.38 1.14
C ILE A 322 -38.85 9.30 2.05
N SER A 323 -38.65 9.52 3.35
CA SER A 323 -39.73 9.51 4.33
C SER A 323 -40.83 10.52 3.99
N ARG A 324 -42.08 10.15 4.31
CA ARG A 324 -43.21 11.08 4.24
C ARG A 324 -43.16 12.18 5.32
N ASN A 325 -42.32 12.01 6.35
CA ASN A 325 -42.16 12.98 7.44
C ASN A 325 -41.61 14.32 6.91
N PRO A 326 -42.35 15.45 7.04
CA PRO A 326 -41.91 16.77 6.58
C PRO A 326 -40.63 17.27 7.25
N PHE A 327 -40.32 16.80 8.46
CA PHE A 327 -39.13 17.19 9.22
C PHE A 327 -37.87 16.39 8.84
N SER A 328 -37.99 15.39 7.96
CA SER A 328 -36.83 14.64 7.46
C SER A 328 -35.88 15.55 6.69
N THR A 329 -34.60 15.58 7.08
CA THR A 329 -33.56 16.35 6.37
C THR A 329 -33.47 15.95 4.89
N LYS A 330 -33.52 14.64 4.58
CA LYS A 330 -33.55 14.12 3.20
C LYS A 330 -34.72 14.70 2.40
N ARG A 331 -35.92 14.77 3.01
CA ARG A 331 -37.11 15.36 2.36
C ARG A 331 -36.96 16.86 2.13
N ARG A 332 -36.42 17.59 3.11
CA ARG A 332 -36.16 19.04 2.98
C ARG A 332 -35.17 19.33 1.87
N ILE A 333 -34.08 18.57 1.80
CA ILE A 333 -33.08 18.65 0.72
C ILE A 333 -33.73 18.39 -0.64
N PHE A 334 -34.47 17.30 -0.74
CA PHE A 334 -35.12 16.91 -1.98
C PHE A 334 -36.16 17.94 -2.45
N ALA A 335 -36.98 18.47 -1.55
CA ALA A 335 -37.93 19.53 -1.84
C ALA A 335 -37.23 20.83 -2.24
N ARG A 336 -36.16 21.21 -1.53
CA ARG A 336 -35.32 22.36 -1.86
C ARG A 336 -34.76 22.24 -3.27
N TRP A 337 -34.26 21.07 -3.65
CA TRP A 337 -33.74 20.81 -4.99
C TRP A 337 -34.83 20.88 -6.07
N LYS A 338 -36.00 20.26 -5.83
CA LYS A 338 -37.15 20.34 -6.74
C LYS A 338 -37.61 21.79 -6.98
N ASN A 339 -37.50 22.64 -5.96
CA ASN A 339 -37.85 24.06 -6.03
C ASN A 339 -36.71 24.97 -6.55
N ARG A 340 -35.52 24.44 -6.86
CA ARG A 340 -34.46 25.23 -7.50
C ARG A 340 -34.90 25.65 -8.90
N SER A 341 -34.54 26.88 -9.27
CA SER A 341 -34.87 27.43 -10.58
C SER A 341 -34.14 26.67 -11.72
N PRO A 342 -34.70 26.69 -12.94
CA PRO A 342 -34.04 26.10 -14.11
C PRO A 342 -32.61 26.60 -14.31
N GLU A 343 -32.35 27.89 -14.05
CA GLU A 343 -31.04 28.52 -14.18
C GLU A 343 -30.02 27.90 -13.21
N TYR A 344 -30.43 27.57 -11.98
CA TYR A 344 -29.56 26.91 -11.02
C TYR A 344 -29.17 25.50 -11.49
N ARG A 345 -30.11 24.73 -12.06
CA ARG A 345 -29.81 23.40 -12.61
C ARG A 345 -28.90 23.48 -13.83
N GLN A 346 -29.09 24.50 -14.66
CA GLN A 346 -28.23 24.77 -15.80
C GLN A 346 -26.79 25.11 -15.35
N ARG A 347 -26.64 25.90 -14.29
CA ARG A 347 -25.33 26.18 -13.68
C ARG A 347 -24.63 24.90 -13.19
N VAL A 348 -25.36 23.97 -12.57
CA VAL A 348 -24.80 22.68 -12.14
C VAL A 348 -24.29 21.88 -13.35
N LYS A 349 -25.05 21.87 -14.45
CA LYS A 349 -24.64 21.25 -15.71
C LYS A 349 -23.33 21.84 -16.22
N GLU A 350 -23.23 23.17 -16.29
CA GLU A 350 -22.03 23.88 -16.75
C GLU A 350 -20.80 23.55 -15.87
N ILE A 351 -20.97 23.49 -14.55
CA ILE A 351 -19.90 23.09 -13.63
C ILE A 351 -19.43 21.65 -13.93
N CYS A 352 -20.36 20.73 -14.18
CA CYS A 352 -20.04 19.34 -14.52
C CYS A 352 -19.26 19.25 -15.84
N GLU A 353 -19.73 19.94 -16.88
CA GLU A 353 -19.07 19.98 -18.20
C GLU A 353 -17.67 20.59 -18.12
N GLN A 354 -17.50 21.68 -17.37
CA GLN A 354 -16.19 22.30 -17.13
C GLN A 354 -15.22 21.34 -16.43
N ARG A 355 -15.70 20.60 -15.41
CA ARG A 355 -14.89 19.60 -14.71
C ARG A 355 -14.48 18.46 -15.62
N GLU A 356 -15.39 17.94 -16.43
CA GLU A 356 -15.05 16.90 -17.43
C GLU A 356 -14.00 17.39 -18.41
N GLN A 357 -14.13 18.62 -18.92
CA GLN A 357 -13.15 19.20 -19.82
C GLN A 357 -11.80 19.37 -19.14
N ARG A 358 -11.77 19.82 -17.87
CA ARG A 358 -10.54 19.91 -17.07
C ARG A 358 -9.87 18.54 -16.94
N ASN A 359 -10.64 17.51 -16.61
CA ASN A 359 -10.12 16.15 -16.44
C ASN A 359 -9.62 15.55 -17.76
N LYS A 360 -10.26 15.87 -18.89
CA LYS A 360 -9.77 15.50 -20.23
C LYS A 360 -8.44 16.19 -20.55
N ASN A 361 -8.29 17.47 -20.18
CA ASN A 361 -7.06 18.21 -20.40
C ASN A 361 -5.91 17.71 -19.52
N LEU A 362 -6.16 17.32 -18.27
CA LEU A 362 -5.13 16.75 -17.37
C LEU A 362 -4.62 15.37 -17.81
N LYS A 363 -5.41 14.63 -18.60
CA LYS A 363 -5.04 13.30 -19.13
C LYS A 363 -4.26 13.37 -20.46
N LYS A 364 -4.28 14.52 -21.14
CA LYS A 364 -3.50 14.78 -22.35
C LYS A 364 -2.14 15.34 -21.96
#